data_AF-A0A1T5BWC4-F1
#
_entry.id   AF-A0A1T5BWC4-F1
#
_cell.length_a   1.000
_cell.length_b   1.000
_cell.length_c   1.000
_cell.angle_alpha   90.00
_cell.angle_beta   90.00
_cell.angle_gamma   90.00
#
_symmetry.space_group_name_H-M   'P 1'
#
loop_
_entity.id
_entity.type
_entity.pdbx_description
1 polymer ?
#
loop_
_entity_poly.entity_id
_entity_poly.type
_entity_poly.pdbx_seq_one_letter_code
_entity_poly.pdbx_strand_id
1 'polypeptide(L)'
;MMNVDQFVADYIRRWEGGMSRHPNDAGNWSTGQKGVGVLLGSNYGVTGRTLAAYRGIRVETLTMADIERLPFAEACAVAKKLFYSDVGLDRLAWSRVTASLLDFGWGAGPVPAIKRMQDLLDCGIDGKIGVGGETAKAFAKRLGRGEEFLAGAWWAMREEYYEDLVLRRPSDAMYLKGWDNRSDYFTPGHSEGWWVRFGA
;
A
#
# COMPACT_ATOMS: atom_id res chain seq x y z
N MET A 1 -6.07 -12.34 -16.38
CA MET A 1 -5.40 -11.13 -15.85
C MET A 1 -6.31 -10.37 -14.92
N MET A 2 -5.99 -10.42 -13.62
CA MET A 2 -6.74 -9.73 -12.57
C MET A 2 -6.66 -8.20 -12.74
N ASN A 3 -7.78 -7.49 -12.64
CA ASN A 3 -7.80 -6.04 -12.65
C ASN A 3 -7.54 -5.43 -11.26
N VAL A 4 -7.39 -4.11 -11.19
CA VAL A 4 -7.10 -3.41 -9.92
C VAL A 4 -8.20 -3.59 -8.86
N ASP A 5 -9.48 -3.63 -9.25
CA ASP A 5 -10.59 -3.81 -8.30
C ASP A 5 -10.55 -5.19 -7.64
N GLN A 6 -10.29 -6.22 -8.45
CA GLN A 6 -10.13 -7.59 -7.99
C GLN A 6 -8.91 -7.74 -7.09
N PHE A 7 -7.78 -7.09 -7.43
CA PHE A 7 -6.58 -7.09 -6.62
C PHE A 7 -6.81 -6.45 -5.25
N VAL A 8 -7.42 -5.26 -5.25
CA VAL A 8 -7.72 -4.53 -4.01
C VAL A 8 -8.58 -5.37 -3.08
N ALA A 9 -9.63 -5.99 -3.62
CA ALA A 9 -10.49 -6.87 -2.83
C ALA A 9 -9.74 -8.10 -2.28
N ASP A 10 -8.79 -8.67 -3.05
CA ASP A 10 -8.01 -9.82 -2.61
C ASP A 10 -7.04 -9.48 -1.48
N TYR A 11 -6.23 -8.43 -1.64
CA TYR A 11 -5.21 -8.10 -0.64
C TYR A 11 -5.84 -7.61 0.66
N ILE A 12 -6.94 -6.85 0.61
CA ILE A 12 -7.65 -6.43 1.83
C ILE A 12 -8.19 -7.66 2.57
N ARG A 13 -8.81 -8.62 1.88
CA ARG A 13 -9.32 -9.84 2.54
C ARG A 13 -8.23 -10.72 3.13
N ARG A 14 -7.06 -10.77 2.48
CA ARG A 14 -5.96 -11.65 2.84
C ARG A 14 -5.14 -11.10 4.01
N TRP A 15 -4.84 -9.81 3.96
CA TRP A 15 -3.85 -9.18 4.83
C TRP A 15 -4.45 -8.23 5.85
N GLU A 16 -5.61 -7.65 5.57
CA GLU A 16 -6.26 -6.73 6.50
C GLU A 16 -7.24 -7.46 7.40
N GLY A 17 -7.21 -7.12 8.69
CA GLY A 17 -8.16 -7.61 9.67
C GLY A 17 -9.49 -6.86 9.62
N GLY A 18 -10.38 -7.23 10.54
CA GLY A 18 -11.55 -6.44 10.87
C GLY A 18 -11.20 -5.24 11.75
N MET A 19 -12.19 -4.76 12.50
CA MET A 19 -12.05 -3.59 13.37
C MET A 19 -10.89 -3.73 14.38
N SER A 20 -9.94 -2.81 14.32
CA SER A 20 -8.87 -2.60 15.32
C SER A 20 -9.14 -1.33 16.12
N ARG A 21 -8.89 -1.40 17.42
CA ARG A 21 -9.06 -0.28 18.37
C ARG A 21 -7.87 -0.13 19.31
N HIS A 22 -6.71 -0.67 18.93
CA HIS A 22 -5.52 -0.62 19.78
C HIS A 22 -5.09 0.84 20.04
N PRO A 23 -5.12 1.33 21.29
CA PRO A 23 -4.76 2.71 21.59
C PRO A 23 -3.28 3.03 21.34
N ASN A 24 -2.43 2.00 21.26
CA ASN A 24 -1.01 2.14 20.95
C ASN A 24 -0.75 2.34 19.46
N ASP A 25 -1.71 2.03 18.60
CA ASP A 25 -1.63 2.31 17.18
C ASP A 25 -2.07 3.75 16.93
N ALA A 26 -1.13 4.59 16.51
CA ALA A 26 -1.36 5.99 16.23
C ALA A 26 -2.37 6.20 15.08
N GLY A 27 -2.50 5.24 14.15
CA GLY A 27 -3.46 5.29 13.05
C GLY A 27 -4.92 5.25 13.52
N ASN A 28 -5.20 4.65 14.68
CA ASN A 28 -6.54 4.59 15.25
C ASN A 28 -7.02 5.93 15.83
N TRP A 29 -6.13 6.91 16.00
CA TRP A 29 -6.47 8.23 16.52
C TRP A 29 -6.80 9.20 15.38
N SER A 30 -7.85 10.00 15.57
CA SER A 30 -8.29 11.05 14.62
C SER A 30 -7.17 12.00 14.18
N THR A 31 -6.18 12.26 15.05
CA THR A 31 -5.03 13.13 14.74
C THR A 31 -3.86 12.38 14.09
N GLY A 32 -3.86 11.04 14.13
CA GLY A 32 -2.70 10.24 13.79
C GLY A 32 -1.59 10.23 14.83
N GLN A 33 -1.84 10.78 16.02
CA GLN A 33 -0.91 10.79 17.14
C GLN A 33 -1.50 10.00 18.29
N LYS A 34 -0.69 9.09 18.85
CA LYS A 34 -1.08 8.25 19.98
C LYS A 34 -1.53 9.12 21.15
N GLY A 35 -2.74 8.88 21.64
CA GLY A 35 -3.30 9.56 22.81
C GLY A 35 -3.89 10.95 22.54
N VAL A 36 -3.94 11.40 21.28
CA VAL A 36 -4.40 12.76 20.94
C VAL A 36 -5.65 12.70 20.05
N GLY A 37 -6.72 13.34 20.50
CA GLY A 37 -8.02 13.36 19.81
C GLY A 37 -8.90 12.16 20.14
N VAL A 38 -9.83 11.83 19.24
CA VAL A 38 -10.76 10.69 19.40
C VAL A 38 -10.12 9.41 18.85
N LEU A 39 -10.23 8.31 19.60
CA LEU A 39 -9.89 6.96 19.16
C LEU A 39 -11.01 6.43 18.26
N LEU A 40 -10.85 6.55 16.95
CA LEU A 40 -11.82 6.11 15.94
C LEU A 40 -11.64 4.63 15.57
N GLY A 41 -10.40 4.13 15.64
CA GLY A 41 -10.04 2.80 15.16
C GLY A 41 -9.74 2.76 13.67
N SER A 42 -9.55 1.54 13.17
CA SER A 42 -9.38 1.22 11.76
C SER A 42 -10.11 -0.07 11.42
N ASN A 43 -10.64 -0.19 10.21
CA ASN A 43 -11.31 -1.39 9.74
C ASN A 43 -10.92 -1.64 8.28
N TYR A 44 -10.63 -2.89 7.92
CA TYR A 44 -10.08 -3.23 6.59
C TYR A 44 -8.82 -2.43 6.23
N GLY A 45 -8.02 -2.01 7.23
CA GLY A 45 -6.86 -1.13 7.08
C GLY A 45 -7.19 0.37 6.89
N VAL A 46 -8.46 0.75 6.81
CA VAL A 46 -8.89 2.15 6.67
C VAL A 46 -8.97 2.84 8.03
N THR A 47 -8.13 3.85 8.23
CA THR A 47 -8.19 4.73 9.41
C THR A 47 -9.24 5.84 9.27
N GLY A 48 -9.62 6.47 10.37
CA GLY A 48 -10.51 7.64 10.33
C GLY A 48 -9.99 8.79 9.46
N ARG A 49 -8.67 9.06 9.47
CA ARG A 49 -8.07 10.08 8.60
C ARG A 49 -8.17 9.70 7.12
N THR A 50 -7.92 8.43 6.81
CA THR A 50 -8.04 7.91 5.45
C THR A 50 -9.47 8.01 4.94
N LEU A 51 -10.45 7.61 5.76
CA LEU A 51 -11.87 7.70 5.41
C LEU A 51 -12.34 9.16 5.24
N ALA A 52 -11.91 10.04 6.15
CA ALA A 52 -12.24 11.47 6.07
C ALA A 52 -11.68 12.10 4.78
N ALA A 53 -10.42 11.80 4.44
CA ALA A 53 -9.80 12.24 3.20
C ALA A 53 -10.55 11.74 1.96
N TYR A 54 -10.96 10.47 1.96
CA TYR A 54 -11.75 9.89 0.86
C TYR A 54 -13.13 10.56 0.70
N ARG A 55 -13.83 10.79 1.82
CA ARG A 55 -15.16 11.41 1.83
C ARG A 55 -15.13 12.94 1.64
N GLY A 56 -13.96 13.56 1.68
CA GLY A 56 -13.82 15.02 1.62
C GLY A 56 -14.41 15.74 2.84
N ILE A 57 -14.40 15.09 4.00
CA ILE A 57 -14.95 15.62 5.26
C ILE A 57 -13.85 15.80 6.29
N ARG A 58 -14.16 16.52 7.37
CA ARG A 58 -13.25 16.67 8.50
C ARG A 58 -13.25 15.41 9.36
N VAL A 59 -12.08 14.96 9.81
CA VAL A 59 -11.97 13.73 10.62
C VAL A 59 -12.74 13.81 11.94
N GLU A 60 -12.94 15.01 12.49
CA GLU A 60 -13.66 15.19 13.75
C GLU A 60 -15.16 14.95 13.63
N THR A 61 -15.71 14.87 12.41
CA THR A 61 -17.12 14.52 12.19
C THR A 61 -17.35 13.01 12.14
N LEU A 62 -16.27 12.21 12.07
CA LEU A 62 -16.37 10.76 12.11
C LEU A 62 -16.48 10.26 13.55
N THR A 63 -17.22 9.17 13.69
CA THR A 63 -17.34 8.39 14.91
C THR A 63 -16.68 7.03 14.73
N MET A 64 -16.46 6.33 15.85
CA MET A 64 -16.02 4.93 15.82
C MET A 64 -17.00 4.03 15.05
N ALA A 65 -18.31 4.31 15.14
CA ALA A 65 -19.34 3.54 14.45
C ALA A 65 -19.23 3.67 12.92
N ASP A 66 -18.78 4.82 12.42
CA ASP A 66 -18.55 5.02 10.98
C ASP A 66 -17.42 4.13 10.46
N ILE A 67 -16.38 3.88 11.27
CA ILE A 67 -15.27 2.99 10.93
C ILE A 67 -15.69 1.52 11.05
N GLU A 68 -16.37 1.17 12.13
CA GLU A 68 -16.82 -0.21 12.38
C GLU A 68 -17.81 -0.68 11.32
N ARG A 69 -18.70 0.20 10.85
CA ARG A 69 -19.71 -0.11 9.82
C ARG A 69 -19.25 0.20 8.40
N LEU A 70 -17.97 0.52 8.20
CA LEU A 70 -17.40 0.77 6.87
C LEU A 70 -17.70 -0.41 5.96
N PRO A 71 -18.44 -0.23 4.85
CA PRO A 71 -18.68 -1.31 3.91
C PRO A 71 -17.38 -1.75 3.24
N PHE A 72 -17.19 -3.06 3.06
CA PHE A 72 -16.01 -3.60 2.38
C PHE A 72 -15.80 -3.00 0.98
N ALA A 73 -16.88 -2.75 0.24
CA ALA A 73 -16.82 -2.09 -1.07
C ALA A 73 -16.30 -0.65 -0.98
N GLU A 74 -16.64 0.09 0.08
CA GLU A 74 -16.12 1.44 0.31
C GLU A 74 -14.62 1.38 0.67
N ALA A 75 -14.19 0.41 1.50
CA ALA A 75 -12.77 0.19 1.76
C ALA A 75 -11.96 -0.06 0.48
N CYS A 76 -12.51 -0.86 -0.45
CA CYS A 76 -11.89 -1.07 -1.76
C CYS A 76 -11.84 0.21 -2.60
N ALA A 77 -12.90 1.02 -2.57
CA ALA A 77 -12.93 2.30 -3.27
C ALA A 77 -11.93 3.31 -2.69
N VAL A 78 -11.75 3.33 -1.36
CA VAL A 78 -10.73 4.12 -0.65
C VAL A 78 -9.33 3.75 -1.14
N ALA A 79 -9.01 2.46 -1.15
CA ALA A 79 -7.73 1.94 -1.65
C ALA A 79 -7.48 2.34 -3.11
N LYS A 80 -8.42 2.04 -4.01
CA LYS A 80 -8.30 2.38 -5.44
C LYS A 80 -8.14 3.89 -5.67
N LYS A 81 -8.88 4.71 -4.93
CA LYS A 81 -8.80 6.16 -5.12
C LYS A 81 -7.51 6.73 -4.54
N LEU A 82 -7.30 6.61 -3.23
CA LEU A 82 -6.23 7.35 -2.53
C LEU A 82 -4.85 6.73 -2.70
N PHE A 83 -4.76 5.42 -2.97
CA PHE A 83 -3.49 4.70 -3.02
C PHE A 83 -3.11 4.26 -4.43
N TYR A 84 -4.02 4.35 -5.41
CA TYR A 84 -3.75 4.01 -6.80
C TYR A 84 -3.94 5.21 -7.74
N SER A 85 -5.17 5.73 -7.87
CA SER A 85 -5.45 6.80 -8.85
C SER A 85 -4.91 8.18 -8.46
N ASP A 86 -5.17 8.66 -7.25
CA ASP A 86 -4.81 10.03 -6.83
C ASP A 86 -3.28 10.21 -6.77
N VAL A 87 -2.53 9.12 -6.59
CA VAL A 87 -1.07 9.11 -6.53
C VAL A 87 -0.42 8.80 -7.89
N GLY A 88 -1.24 8.53 -8.91
CA GLY A 88 -0.82 8.34 -10.30
C GLY A 88 -0.27 6.96 -10.63
N LEU A 89 -0.47 5.94 -9.80
CA LEU A 89 -0.10 4.55 -10.16
C LEU A 89 -0.92 4.06 -11.37
N ASP A 90 -2.12 4.59 -11.58
CA ASP A 90 -2.95 4.34 -12.76
C ASP A 90 -2.36 4.87 -14.07
N ARG A 91 -1.27 5.65 -14.00
CA ARG A 91 -0.51 6.15 -15.15
C ARG A 91 0.64 5.21 -15.54
N LEU A 92 0.90 4.18 -14.74
CA LEU A 92 1.84 3.11 -15.04
C LEU A 92 1.11 1.97 -15.75
N ALA A 93 1.87 1.11 -16.44
CA ALA A 93 1.29 -0.13 -16.98
C ALA A 93 0.80 -1.00 -15.82
N TRP A 94 -0.42 -1.52 -15.92
CA TRP A 94 -0.92 -2.49 -14.94
C TRP A 94 -0.13 -3.79 -15.05
N SER A 95 0.57 -4.15 -13.97
CA SER A 95 1.45 -5.31 -13.89
C SER A 95 1.51 -5.80 -12.45
N ARG A 96 2.15 -6.94 -12.21
CA ARG A 96 2.39 -7.49 -10.88
C ARG A 96 3.26 -6.56 -10.04
N VAL A 97 4.17 -5.82 -10.67
CA VAL A 97 4.98 -4.78 -10.01
C VAL A 97 4.07 -3.65 -9.54
N THR A 98 3.18 -3.14 -10.40
CA THR A 98 2.24 -2.04 -10.05
C THR A 98 1.25 -2.47 -8.96
N ALA A 99 0.83 -3.75 -8.95
CA ALA A 99 0.06 -4.32 -7.86
C ALA A 99 0.87 -4.39 -6.55
N SER A 100 2.12 -4.85 -6.58
CA SER A 100 3.01 -4.87 -5.40
C SER A 100 3.31 -3.47 -4.86
N LEU A 101 3.42 -2.47 -5.74
CA LEU A 101 3.56 -1.05 -5.38
C LEU A 101 2.33 -0.53 -4.63
N LEU A 102 1.13 -0.86 -5.11
CA LEU A 102 -0.13 -0.52 -4.45
C LEU A 102 -0.24 -1.18 -3.06
N ASP A 103 0.09 -2.47 -2.95
CA ASP A 103 0.14 -3.20 -1.66
C ASP A 103 1.11 -2.57 -0.67
N PHE A 104 2.34 -2.28 -1.10
CA PHE A 104 3.33 -1.65 -0.24
C PHE A 104 2.89 -0.23 0.16
N GLY A 105 2.32 0.53 -0.78
CA GLY A 105 1.77 1.86 -0.51
C GLY A 105 0.61 1.85 0.48
N TRP A 106 -0.19 0.78 0.52
CA TRP A 106 -1.26 0.62 1.51
C TRP A 106 -0.71 0.56 2.94
N GLY A 107 0.37 -0.20 3.17
CA GLY A 107 0.97 -0.36 4.50
C GLY A 107 1.97 0.74 4.89
N ALA A 108 2.80 1.19 3.95
CA ALA A 108 3.89 2.14 4.20
C ALA A 108 3.55 3.60 3.80
N GLY A 109 2.38 3.81 3.18
CA GLY A 109 1.98 5.08 2.58
C GLY A 109 2.39 5.17 1.10
N PRO A 110 1.56 5.79 0.24
CA PRO A 110 1.78 5.78 -1.20
C PRO A 110 2.97 6.64 -1.64
N VAL A 111 3.20 7.79 -0.99
CA VAL A 111 4.34 8.66 -1.36
C VAL A 111 5.69 8.02 -1.04
N PRO A 112 5.92 7.42 0.15
CA PRO A 112 7.12 6.61 0.41
C PRO A 112 7.32 5.47 -0.61
N ALA A 113 6.25 4.76 -1.00
CA ALA A 113 6.31 3.72 -2.02
C ALA A 113 6.79 4.27 -3.37
N ILE A 114 6.22 5.39 -3.82
CA ILE A 114 6.59 6.01 -5.09
C ILE A 114 8.03 6.49 -5.08
N LYS A 115 8.49 7.12 -4.00
CA LYS A 115 9.88 7.60 -3.90
C LYS A 115 10.89 6.47 -3.99
N ARG A 116 10.60 5.35 -3.33
CA ARG A 116 11.42 4.13 -3.41
C ARG A 116 11.44 3.51 -4.79
N MET A 117 10.30 3.53 -5.48
CA MET A 117 10.24 3.12 -6.87
C MET A 117 11.07 4.06 -7.76
N GLN A 118 10.97 5.37 -7.57
CA GLN A 118 11.75 6.35 -8.33
C GLN A 118 13.26 6.16 -8.16
N ASP A 119 13.70 5.89 -6.92
CA ASP A 119 15.08 5.54 -6.60
C ASP A 119 15.53 4.26 -7.33
N LEU A 120 14.73 3.18 -7.25
CA LEU A 120 14.97 1.92 -7.98
C LEU A 120 15.06 2.11 -9.51
N LEU A 121 14.32 3.08 -10.04
CA LEU A 121 14.26 3.40 -11.47
C LEU A 121 15.38 4.36 -11.91
N ASP A 122 16.17 4.90 -10.98
CA ASP A 122 17.20 5.91 -11.22
C ASP A 122 16.65 7.14 -11.95
N CYS A 123 15.58 7.72 -11.38
CA CYS A 123 14.92 8.93 -11.89
C CYS A 123 14.66 9.94 -10.76
N GLY A 124 14.17 11.13 -11.10
CA GLY A 124 13.83 12.16 -10.09
C GLY A 124 12.92 11.64 -8.95
N ILE A 125 13.37 11.79 -7.69
CA ILE A 125 12.70 11.29 -6.47
C ILE A 125 11.80 12.36 -5.84
N ASP A 126 10.71 12.72 -6.52
CA ASP A 126 9.76 13.75 -6.07
C ASP A 126 8.46 13.19 -5.44
N GLY A 127 8.26 11.87 -5.50
CA GLY A 127 7.07 11.18 -5.03
C GLY A 127 5.83 11.36 -5.90
N LYS A 128 5.98 11.78 -7.17
CA LYS A 128 4.88 12.07 -8.09
C LYS A 128 5.01 11.27 -9.38
N ILE A 129 3.88 10.77 -9.88
CA ILE A 129 3.83 10.08 -11.17
C ILE A 129 3.01 10.95 -12.14
N GLY A 130 3.66 11.63 -13.08
CA GLY A 130 2.98 12.40 -14.14
C GLY A 130 2.62 11.53 -15.35
N VAL A 131 1.53 11.88 -16.07
CA VAL A 131 1.18 11.23 -17.35
C VAL A 131 2.29 11.51 -18.36
N GLY A 132 2.92 10.46 -18.90
CA GLY A 132 4.09 10.61 -19.79
C GLY A 132 5.31 11.27 -19.12
N GLY A 133 5.29 11.37 -17.79
CA GLY A 133 6.37 11.93 -16.99
C GLY A 133 7.59 11.01 -16.93
N GLU A 134 8.68 11.52 -16.36
CA GLU A 134 9.95 10.82 -16.24
C GLU A 134 9.79 9.46 -15.55
N THR A 135 9.11 9.42 -14.39
CA THR A 135 8.85 8.18 -13.65
C THR A 135 8.09 7.13 -14.47
N ALA A 136 7.05 7.53 -15.21
CA ALA A 136 6.27 6.61 -16.04
C ALA A 136 7.11 6.04 -17.20
N LYS A 137 7.95 6.88 -17.83
CA LYS A 137 8.88 6.46 -18.88
C LYS A 137 9.96 5.52 -18.34
N ALA A 138 10.55 5.84 -17.19
CA ALA A 138 11.56 5.00 -16.54
C ALA A 138 10.98 3.64 -16.15
N PHE A 139 9.76 3.63 -15.57
CA PHE A 139 9.04 2.41 -15.24
C PHE A 139 8.78 1.55 -16.49
N ALA A 140 8.23 2.13 -17.56
CA ALA A 140 7.98 1.40 -18.80
C ALA A 140 9.27 0.83 -19.42
N LYS A 141 10.36 1.61 -19.41
CA LYS A 141 11.68 1.15 -19.88
C LYS A 141 12.19 -0.03 -19.05
N ARG A 142 12.04 0.04 -17.72
CA ARG A 142 12.50 -1.02 -16.81
C ARG A 142 11.65 -2.28 -16.95
N LEU A 143 10.33 -2.13 -17.04
CA LEU A 143 9.38 -3.22 -17.27
C LEU A 143 9.67 -3.93 -18.61
N GLY A 144 10.04 -3.19 -19.65
CA GLY A 144 10.42 -3.75 -20.95
C GLY A 144 11.68 -4.65 -20.93
N ARG A 145 12.44 -4.65 -19.83
CA ARG A 145 13.58 -5.59 -19.63
C ARG A 145 13.15 -6.94 -19.04
N GLY A 146 11.87 -7.09 -18.66
CA GLY A 146 11.32 -8.27 -18.00
C GLY A 146 10.58 -7.89 -16.72
N GLU A 147 9.35 -8.37 -16.57
CA GLU A 147 8.53 -8.11 -15.39
C GLU A 147 9.13 -8.78 -14.15
N GLU A 148 9.64 -10.01 -14.29
CA GLU A 148 10.29 -10.80 -13.26
C GLU A 148 11.49 -10.06 -12.67
N PHE A 149 12.29 -9.46 -13.55
CA PHE A 149 13.47 -8.69 -13.16
C PHE A 149 13.08 -7.50 -12.29
N LEU A 150 12.08 -6.71 -12.73
CA LEU A 150 11.64 -5.52 -11.99
C LEU A 150 10.94 -5.92 -10.68
N ALA A 151 10.17 -7.00 -10.68
CA ALA A 151 9.53 -7.54 -9.48
C ALA A 151 10.56 -8.00 -8.44
N GLY A 152 11.61 -8.72 -8.85
CA GLY A 152 12.69 -9.13 -7.95
C GLY A 152 13.45 -7.93 -7.37
N ALA A 153 13.73 -6.91 -8.18
CA ALA A 153 14.40 -5.71 -7.71
C ALA A 153 13.51 -4.88 -6.76
N TRP A 154 12.20 -4.82 -7.03
CA TRP A 154 11.23 -4.18 -6.14
C TRP A 154 11.08 -4.92 -4.82
N TRP A 155 11.07 -6.26 -4.84
CA TRP A 155 11.04 -7.10 -3.64
C TRP A 155 12.25 -6.87 -2.74
N ALA A 156 13.47 -6.91 -3.29
CA ALA A 156 14.69 -6.67 -2.53
C ALA A 156 14.68 -5.29 -1.84
N MET A 157 14.19 -4.26 -2.53
CA MET A 157 14.03 -2.92 -1.95
C MET A 157 13.00 -2.91 -0.80
N ARG A 158 11.89 -3.67 -0.92
CA ARG A 158 10.89 -3.78 0.15
C ARG A 158 11.49 -4.44 1.40
N GLU A 159 12.29 -5.49 1.25
CA GLU A 159 12.98 -6.15 2.37
C GLU A 159 13.92 -5.19 3.09
N GLU A 160 14.78 -4.48 2.34
CA GLU A 160 15.70 -3.47 2.89
C GLU A 160 14.93 -2.39 3.68
N TYR A 161 13.78 -1.93 3.18
CA TYR A 161 12.94 -0.97 3.91
C TYR A 161 12.49 -1.48 5.29
N TYR A 162 12.07 -2.74 5.36
CA TYR A 162 11.58 -3.32 6.60
C TYR A 162 12.73 -3.58 7.59
N GLU A 163 13.89 -4.03 7.11
CA GLU A 163 15.10 -4.15 7.91
C GLU A 163 15.51 -2.78 8.49
N ASP A 164 15.57 -1.74 7.66
CA ASP A 164 15.84 -0.36 8.08
C ASP A 164 14.82 0.17 9.09
N LEU A 165 13.55 -0.21 8.94
CA LEU A 165 12.50 0.17 9.87
C LEU A 165 12.71 -0.48 11.23
N VAL A 166 13.08 -1.76 11.28
CA VAL A 166 13.39 -2.47 12.52
C VAL A 166 14.65 -1.90 13.18
N LEU A 167 15.69 -1.55 12.41
CA LEU A 167 16.89 -0.90 12.96
C LEU A 167 16.55 0.42 13.66
N ARG A 168 15.65 1.22 13.09
CA ARG A 168 15.20 2.50 13.67
C ARG A 168 14.16 2.33 14.78
N ARG A 169 13.35 1.28 14.72
CA ARG A 169 12.28 0.97 15.68
C ARG A 169 12.32 -0.51 16.05
N PRO A 170 13.23 -0.95 16.95
CA PRO A 170 13.45 -2.37 17.27
C PRO A 170 12.21 -3.11 17.77
N SER A 171 11.22 -2.40 18.32
CA SER A 171 9.93 -2.99 18.70
C SER A 171 9.15 -3.57 17.52
N ASP A 172 9.47 -3.21 16.28
CA ASP A 172 8.81 -3.76 15.10
C ASP A 172 9.33 -5.13 14.67
N ALA A 173 10.43 -5.63 15.25
CA ALA A 173 11.05 -6.88 14.83
C ALA A 173 10.06 -8.06 14.81
N MET A 174 9.03 -8.01 15.65
CA MET A 174 7.95 -9.01 15.68
C MET A 174 7.12 -9.08 14.39
N TYR A 175 7.10 -8.02 13.57
CA TYR A 175 6.34 -7.94 12.32
C TYR A 175 7.19 -8.27 11.09
N LEU A 176 8.52 -8.23 11.19
CA LEU A 176 9.45 -8.37 10.06
C LEU A 176 9.17 -9.63 9.23
N LYS A 177 9.10 -10.79 9.88
CA LYS A 177 8.76 -12.06 9.20
C LYS A 177 7.45 -12.00 8.41
N GLY A 178 6.44 -11.30 8.93
CA GLY A 178 5.16 -11.12 8.25
C GLY A 178 5.28 -10.21 7.03
N TRP A 179 6.06 -9.14 7.13
CA TRP A 179 6.36 -8.22 6.04
C TRP A 179 7.18 -8.87 4.93
N ASP A 180 8.16 -9.72 5.28
CA ASP A 180 8.97 -10.46 4.31
C ASP A 180 8.10 -11.48 3.57
N ASN A 181 7.29 -12.26 4.29
CA ASN A 181 6.33 -13.18 3.68
C ASN A 181 5.33 -12.46 2.74
N ARG A 182 4.83 -11.27 3.14
CA ARG A 182 3.95 -10.46 2.30
C ARG A 182 4.69 -9.90 1.08
N SER A 183 5.96 -9.61 1.19
CA SER A 183 6.77 -9.10 0.06
C SER A 183 7.12 -10.22 -0.92
N ASP A 184 7.50 -11.40 -0.41
CA ASP A 184 7.77 -12.60 -1.20
C ASP A 184 6.51 -13.10 -1.94
N TYR A 185 5.31 -12.87 -1.39
CA TYR A 185 4.04 -13.17 -2.07
C TYR A 185 3.94 -12.57 -3.49
N PHE A 186 4.66 -11.47 -3.76
CA PHE A 186 4.67 -10.78 -5.06
C PHE A 186 5.78 -11.23 -6.01
N THR A 187 6.63 -12.19 -5.63
CA THR A 187 7.74 -12.67 -6.45
C THR A 187 7.31 -13.82 -7.39
N PRO A 188 8.02 -14.03 -8.51
CA PRO A 188 7.78 -15.17 -9.40
C PRO A 188 7.98 -16.54 -8.77
N GLY A 189 8.76 -16.63 -7.68
CA GLY A 189 9.14 -17.90 -7.05
C GLY A 189 8.10 -18.50 -6.10
N HIS A 190 7.10 -17.71 -5.68
CA HIS A 190 6.12 -18.15 -4.70
C HIS A 190 5.00 -18.98 -5.37
N SER A 191 4.91 -20.27 -5.03
CA SER A 191 4.03 -21.28 -5.69
C SER A 191 2.53 -20.98 -5.59
N GLU A 192 2.07 -20.40 -4.48
CA GLU A 192 0.69 -19.91 -4.29
C GLU A 192 0.58 -18.38 -4.41
N GLY A 193 1.65 -17.77 -4.92
CA GLY A 193 1.86 -16.34 -4.90
C GLY A 193 0.92 -15.57 -5.83
N TRP A 194 0.96 -14.26 -5.68
CA TRP A 194 0.34 -13.31 -6.59
C TRP A 194 0.70 -13.57 -8.05
N TRP A 195 1.94 -13.99 -8.31
CA TRP A 195 2.47 -14.16 -9.66
C TRP A 195 1.64 -15.10 -10.53
N VAL A 196 1.25 -16.25 -9.97
CA VAL A 196 0.44 -17.27 -10.65
C VAL A 196 -1.01 -16.78 -10.81
N ARG A 197 -1.59 -16.21 -9.75
CA ARG A 197 -3.00 -15.78 -9.72
C ARG A 197 -3.29 -14.56 -10.59
N PHE A 198 -2.28 -13.72 -10.82
CA PHE A 198 -2.44 -12.53 -11.65
C PHE A 198 -2.69 -12.86 -13.11
N GLY A 199 -2.08 -13.92 -13.63
CA GLY A 199 -2.16 -14.34 -15.03
C GLY A 199 -3.33 -15.26 -15.35
N ALA A 200 -3.82 -16.02 -14.35
CA ALA A 200 -5.02 -16.84 -14.44
C ALA A 200 -6.28 -16.00 -14.78
#